data_AF-A0A7S1A1M9-F1
#
_entry.id   AF-A0A7S1A1M9-F1
#
_cell.length_a   1.000
_cell.length_b   1.000
_cell.length_c   1.000
_cell.angle_alpha   90.00
_cell.angle_beta   90.00
_cell.angle_gamma   90.00
#
_symmetry.space_group_name_H-M   'P 1'
#
loop_
_entity.id
_entity.type
_entity.pdbx_description
1 polymer ?
#
loop_
_entity_poly.entity_id
_entity_poly.type
_entity_poly.pdbx_seq_one_letter_code
_entity_poly.pdbx_strand_id
1 'polypeptide(L)'
;DFQTISDTLQQLPHQLLGAGISGDGSRRRGRVSGDHTYTFTLHFEPRSEGGGLCQTGVLVATGTTTKTGQPLALNCSWQRRIGARLTDIAGFTGNMYHTSADDIGMEIVCHAETPPGAHFEEHGRATGEIGPFELDPITRLSLENVISSGGSRFPVRHFREEDAGHPPRDLQIHVTQDCVKVVHPGPERGNHEVIAHYTADYPKVVLSPIDTCKFRLEQGEEADKIYHFEALSRTSRDLIALLIRCFHSRRYVATSFILSRLFQNPAKPGVPLTKMTGDSFNVHWLSEHLSKELNRTAGQLDAVDKVVRNAIEEKKQLQAQLRETITSYTEVIEKLHQQIALAKGGPAATLQLQLHDSRALHSRLQFELQETRQRLQEEQQQVTVGLGAEAEALRSEIGQLRAGIGALSGGASQSNKRNNTRVEELRRLRNDVDVLNHEKEGLERCAQQAEREKQE
;
A
#
# COMPACT_ATOMS: atom_id res chain seq x y z
N ASP A 1 -41.23 8.39 -5.29
CA ASP A 1 -40.09 8.23 -4.36
C ASP A 1 -38.82 7.59 -4.93
N PHE A 2 -38.80 7.05 -6.16
CA PHE A 2 -37.55 6.63 -6.81
C PHE A 2 -36.80 7.79 -7.50
N GLN A 3 -37.51 8.81 -7.97
CA GLN A 3 -36.93 10.01 -8.57
C GLN A 3 -36.04 10.77 -7.58
N THR A 4 -36.54 10.96 -6.35
CA THR A 4 -35.82 11.65 -5.27
C THR A 4 -34.55 10.92 -4.87
N ILE A 5 -34.55 9.59 -4.83
CA ILE A 5 -33.35 8.79 -4.53
C ILE A 5 -32.34 8.86 -5.69
N SER A 6 -32.81 8.81 -6.94
CA SER A 6 -31.95 8.99 -8.12
C SER A 6 -31.31 10.38 -8.16
N ASP A 7 -32.07 11.43 -7.84
CA ASP A 7 -31.56 12.80 -7.79
C ASP A 7 -30.56 12.98 -6.64
N THR A 8 -30.81 12.33 -5.49
CA THR A 8 -29.88 12.35 -4.35
C THR A 8 -28.58 11.57 -4.66
N LEU A 9 -28.68 10.45 -5.38
CA LEU A 9 -27.52 9.65 -5.80
C LEU A 9 -26.71 10.31 -6.92
N GLN A 10 -27.35 11.04 -7.84
CA GLN A 10 -26.67 11.82 -8.86
C GLN A 10 -25.98 13.06 -8.28
N GLN A 11 -26.51 13.63 -7.19
CA GLN A 11 -25.89 14.77 -6.51
C GLN A 11 -24.81 14.36 -5.51
N LEU A 12 -24.76 13.11 -5.07
CA LEU A 12 -23.80 12.61 -4.09
C LEU A 12 -22.32 12.80 -4.49
N PRO A 13 -21.90 12.57 -5.75
CA PRO A 13 -20.54 12.91 -6.20
C PRO A 13 -20.27 14.42 -6.12
N HIS A 14 -21.26 15.25 -6.43
CA HIS A 14 -21.14 16.71 -6.35
C HIS A 14 -21.17 17.24 -4.91
N GLN A 15 -21.81 16.54 -3.97
CA GLN A 15 -21.83 16.92 -2.56
C GLN A 15 -20.56 16.43 -1.83
N LEU A 16 -20.02 15.27 -2.21
CA LEU A 16 -18.75 14.75 -1.68
C LEU A 16 -17.52 15.44 -2.28
N LEU A 17 -17.60 15.95 -3.51
CA LEU A 17 -16.49 16.63 -4.19
C LEU A 17 -16.69 18.15 -4.33
N GLY A 18 -17.87 18.69 -3.99
CA GLY A 18 -18.25 20.09 -4.20
C GLY A 18 -18.61 20.83 -2.92
N ALA A 19 -17.89 20.57 -1.83
CA ALA A 19 -17.95 21.39 -0.61
C ALA A 19 -17.33 22.80 -0.84
N GLY A 20 -18.03 23.60 -1.64
CA GLY A 20 -18.02 25.05 -1.66
C GLY A 20 -16.94 25.71 -2.51
N ILE A 21 -17.34 26.11 -3.72
CA ILE A 21 -16.74 27.23 -4.43
C ILE A 21 -17.58 28.46 -4.09
N SER A 22 -17.59 28.88 -2.83
CA SER A 22 -17.93 30.27 -2.49
C SER A 22 -16.61 31.00 -2.34
N GLY A 23 -16.34 31.90 -3.30
CA GLY A 23 -15.14 32.72 -3.40
C GLY A 23 -15.03 33.78 -2.31
N ASP A 24 -15.07 33.36 -1.05
CA ASP A 24 -14.76 34.21 0.09
C ASP A 24 -13.32 33.93 0.53
N GLY A 25 -12.47 34.96 0.47
CA GLY A 25 -11.06 34.91 0.89
C GLY A 25 -10.86 34.49 2.36
N SER A 26 -11.95 34.36 3.11
CA SER A 26 -12.07 33.75 4.44
C SER A 26 -11.41 32.37 4.56
N ARG A 27 -11.49 31.49 3.54
CA ARG A 27 -10.99 30.09 3.64
C ARG A 27 -9.48 29.96 3.87
N ARG A 28 -8.71 31.03 3.67
CA ARG A 28 -7.24 31.03 3.81
C ARG A 28 -6.76 31.51 5.16
N ARG A 29 -7.64 32.13 5.94
CA ARG A 29 -7.38 32.40 7.34
C ARG A 29 -7.99 31.28 8.14
N GLY A 30 -7.17 30.67 8.98
CA GLY A 30 -7.67 29.71 9.95
C GLY A 30 -8.63 30.38 10.91
N ARG A 31 -9.58 29.60 11.41
CA ARG A 31 -10.43 30.02 12.52
C ARG A 31 -9.55 30.12 13.76
N VAL A 32 -9.54 31.30 14.37
CA VAL A 32 -8.78 31.54 15.60
C VAL A 32 -9.72 31.54 16.80
N SER A 33 -9.33 30.86 17.87
CA SER A 33 -10.02 30.79 19.15
C SER A 33 -9.02 30.66 20.30
N GLY A 34 -9.50 30.61 21.54
CA GLY A 34 -8.66 30.42 22.73
C GLY A 34 -8.50 31.70 23.55
N ASP A 35 -8.06 31.54 24.80
CA ASP A 35 -7.85 32.62 25.76
C ASP A 35 -6.41 33.13 25.63
N HIS A 36 -6.23 34.30 25.01
CA HIS A 36 -4.93 34.89 24.71
C HIS A 36 -5.02 36.42 24.68
N THR A 37 -3.95 37.10 25.09
CA THR A 37 -3.89 38.59 25.17
C THR A 37 -3.14 39.25 24.01
N TYR A 38 -2.69 38.46 23.03
CA TYR A 38 -2.03 38.92 21.80
C TYR A 38 -2.93 38.72 20.58
N THR A 39 -2.59 39.32 19.44
CA THR A 39 -3.29 39.08 18.17
C THR A 39 -2.68 37.86 17.49
N PHE A 40 -3.43 36.76 17.39
CA PHE A 40 -2.98 35.57 16.68
C PHE A 40 -3.60 35.47 15.29
N THR A 41 -2.80 35.09 14.29
CA THR A 41 -3.32 34.71 12.97
C THR A 41 -2.67 33.42 12.46
N LEU A 42 -3.49 32.54 11.91
CA LEU A 42 -3.06 31.36 11.16
C LEU A 42 -3.47 31.54 9.71
N HIS A 43 -2.55 31.40 8.77
CA HIS A 43 -2.87 31.51 7.35
C HIS A 43 -2.03 30.58 6.48
N PHE A 44 -2.51 30.35 5.25
CA PHE A 44 -1.87 29.46 4.28
C PHE A 44 -1.15 30.23 3.16
N GLU A 45 0.04 29.77 2.79
CA GLU A 45 0.90 30.30 1.73
C GLU A 45 1.20 29.23 0.66
N PRO A 46 1.28 29.60 -0.65
CA PRO A 46 1.23 30.95 -1.19
C PRO A 46 -0.19 31.53 -1.25
N ARG A 47 -0.31 32.85 -1.07
CA ARG A 47 -1.57 33.60 -1.17
C ARG A 47 -2.04 33.84 -2.62
N SER A 48 -1.83 32.90 -3.54
CA SER A 48 -2.22 33.06 -4.96
C SER A 48 -3.73 33.21 -5.11
N GLU A 49 -4.28 34.22 -5.81
CA GLU A 49 -5.70 34.64 -5.70
C GLU A 49 -6.80 33.63 -6.16
N GLY A 50 -6.46 32.36 -6.43
CA GLY A 50 -7.46 31.35 -6.82
C GLY A 50 -7.15 29.90 -6.41
N GLY A 51 -6.15 29.66 -5.56
CA GLY A 51 -5.76 28.30 -5.15
C GLY A 51 -6.53 27.76 -3.94
N GLY A 52 -6.96 26.50 -3.98
CA GLY A 52 -7.45 25.77 -2.80
C GLY A 52 -6.36 25.58 -1.72
N LEU A 53 -6.76 25.06 -0.56
CA LEU A 53 -5.83 24.63 0.49
C LEU A 53 -5.18 23.32 0.06
N CYS A 54 -4.04 23.36 -0.61
CA CYS A 54 -3.38 22.15 -1.11
C CYS A 54 -2.33 21.60 -0.15
N GLN A 55 -2.03 20.29 -0.25
CA GLN A 55 -0.96 19.62 0.50
C GLN A 55 0.46 20.10 0.18
N THR A 56 0.63 21.03 -0.77
CA THR A 56 1.90 21.60 -1.22
C THR A 56 2.22 22.97 -0.62
N GLY A 57 1.33 23.57 0.17
CA GLY A 57 1.57 24.89 0.77
C GLY A 57 2.22 24.87 2.15
N VAL A 58 2.19 26.03 2.80
CA VAL A 58 2.80 26.28 4.11
C VAL A 58 1.79 27.00 5.00
N LEU A 59 1.62 26.51 6.22
CA LEU A 59 0.85 27.18 7.26
C LEU A 59 1.76 28.05 8.10
N VAL A 60 1.41 29.32 8.23
CA VAL A 60 2.18 30.31 8.98
C VAL A 60 1.34 30.80 10.15
N ALA A 61 1.81 30.48 11.36
CA ALA A 61 1.29 30.99 12.61
C ALA A 61 2.06 32.26 12.98
N THR A 62 1.34 33.37 13.18
CA THR A 62 1.93 34.64 13.59
C THR A 62 1.21 35.19 14.81
N GLY A 63 1.99 35.76 15.71
CA GLY A 63 1.50 36.51 16.87
C GLY A 63 2.00 37.94 16.76
N THR A 64 1.14 38.90 17.09
CA THR A 64 1.56 40.29 17.29
C THR A 64 1.00 40.85 18.58
N THR A 65 1.76 41.73 19.23
CA THR A 65 1.33 42.45 20.42
C THR A 65 0.06 43.25 20.12
N THR A 66 -0.93 43.30 21.02
CA THR A 66 -2.18 44.07 20.79
C THR A 66 -1.96 45.58 20.82
N LYS A 67 -0.99 46.06 21.63
CA LYS A 67 -0.71 47.48 21.80
C LYS A 67 0.18 48.07 20.72
N THR A 68 1.27 47.40 20.35
CA THR A 68 2.30 47.97 19.45
C THR A 68 2.30 47.35 18.06
N GLY A 69 1.56 46.26 17.85
CA GLY A 69 1.57 45.49 16.61
C GLY A 69 2.91 44.81 16.29
N GLN A 70 3.85 44.74 17.24
CA GLN A 70 5.16 44.12 17.02
C GLN A 70 5.05 42.59 16.92
N PRO A 71 5.90 41.91 16.13
CA PRO A 71 5.93 40.45 16.05
C PRO A 71 6.28 39.81 17.39
N LEU A 72 5.57 38.75 17.73
CA LEU A 72 5.74 37.96 18.95
C LEU A 72 6.29 36.58 18.62
N ALA A 73 7.29 36.13 19.38
CA ALA A 73 7.79 34.77 19.29
C ALA A 73 6.73 33.80 19.86
N LEU A 74 6.44 32.73 19.13
CA LEU A 74 5.43 31.73 19.50
C LEU A 74 6.05 30.34 19.58
N ASN A 75 5.72 29.60 20.63
CA ASN A 75 5.88 28.16 20.69
C ASN A 75 4.62 27.53 20.10
N CYS A 76 4.76 26.83 18.97
CA CYS A 76 3.63 26.21 18.28
C CYS A 76 3.64 24.69 18.52
N SER A 77 2.46 24.10 18.64
CA SER A 77 2.25 22.65 18.55
C SER A 77 1.17 22.37 17.51
N TRP A 78 1.43 21.39 16.65
CA TRP A 78 0.61 21.11 15.48
C TRP A 78 -0.07 19.75 15.60
N GLN A 79 -1.34 19.70 15.24
CA GLN A 79 -2.17 18.50 15.32
C GLN A 79 -3.00 18.32 14.05
N ARG A 80 -3.30 17.07 13.71
CA ARG A 80 -4.25 16.69 12.66
C ARG A 80 -5.57 16.29 13.29
N ARG A 81 -6.67 16.85 12.79
CA ARG A 81 -8.02 16.42 13.14
C ARG A 81 -8.47 15.30 12.21
N ILE A 82 -8.60 14.09 12.77
CA ILE A 82 -9.10 12.89 12.10
C ILE A 82 -10.48 12.57 12.67
N GLY A 83 -11.52 13.08 12.01
CA GLY A 83 -12.89 13.03 12.54
C GLY A 83 -13.00 13.82 13.85
N ALA A 84 -13.31 13.15 14.96
CA ALA A 84 -13.39 13.77 16.28
C ALA A 84 -12.07 13.72 17.08
N ARG A 85 -11.04 13.05 16.56
CA ARG A 85 -9.76 12.85 17.27
C ARG A 85 -8.71 13.84 16.79
N LEU A 86 -7.94 14.39 17.72
CA LEU A 86 -6.75 15.18 17.44
C LEU A 86 -5.52 14.29 17.61
N THR A 87 -4.63 14.32 16.63
CA THR A 87 -3.38 13.53 16.63
C THR A 87 -2.19 14.48 16.48
N ASP A 88 -1.24 14.40 17.40
CA ASP A 88 -0.04 15.25 17.37
C ASP A 88 0.82 14.98 16.14
N ILE A 89 1.31 16.07 15.54
CA ILE A 89 2.36 16.03 14.52
C ILE A 89 3.70 16.09 15.26
N ALA A 90 4.20 14.92 15.61
CA ALA A 90 5.36 14.77 16.49
C ALA A 90 6.62 15.50 15.97
N GLY A 91 7.38 16.11 16.89
CA GLY A 91 8.69 16.68 16.60
C GLY A 91 8.69 18.04 15.90
N PHE A 92 7.53 18.67 15.68
CA PHE A 92 7.44 19.97 15.01
C PHE A 92 6.91 21.08 15.93
N THR A 93 7.77 22.03 16.29
CA THR A 93 7.43 23.17 17.18
C THR A 93 7.54 24.55 16.53
N GLY A 94 7.93 24.60 15.25
CA GLY A 94 8.10 25.84 14.52
C GLY A 94 6.78 26.54 14.23
N ASN A 95 6.84 27.84 13.94
CA ASN A 95 5.67 28.63 13.56
C ASN A 95 5.26 28.47 12.09
N MET A 96 6.02 27.73 11.29
CA MET A 96 5.76 27.46 9.87
C MET A 96 5.64 25.96 9.59
N TYR A 97 4.44 25.45 9.38
CA TYR A 97 4.24 24.02 9.08
C TYR A 97 4.05 23.78 7.58
N HIS A 98 4.92 22.96 6.98
CA HIS A 98 4.76 22.52 5.60
C HIS A 98 3.76 21.37 5.54
N THR A 99 2.67 21.55 4.81
CA THR A 99 1.68 20.48 4.63
C THR A 99 2.25 19.28 3.86
N SER A 100 1.57 18.15 3.87
CA SER A 100 2.06 16.92 3.26
C SER A 100 0.90 16.04 2.81
N ALA A 101 1.21 14.95 2.10
CA ALA A 101 0.20 13.97 1.73
C ALA A 101 -0.58 13.38 2.93
N ASP A 102 -0.09 13.50 4.17
CA ASP A 102 -0.80 13.08 5.39
C ASP A 102 -1.94 14.03 5.79
N ASP A 103 -1.91 15.26 5.28
CA ASP A 103 -2.85 16.32 5.64
C ASP A 103 -4.06 16.37 4.70
N ILE A 104 -4.05 15.62 3.59
CA ILE A 104 -5.16 15.59 2.62
C ILE A 104 -6.42 15.08 3.29
N GLY A 105 -7.51 15.86 3.16
CA GLY A 105 -8.80 15.63 3.79
C GLY A 105 -8.85 15.99 5.27
N MET A 106 -7.75 16.44 5.86
CA MET A 106 -7.64 16.75 7.29
C MET A 106 -7.75 18.25 7.54
N GLU A 107 -8.23 18.60 8.72
CA GLU A 107 -8.06 19.95 9.29
C GLU A 107 -6.82 19.95 10.18
N ILE A 108 -6.01 21.00 10.06
CA ILE A 108 -4.80 21.19 10.85
C ILE A 108 -5.09 22.20 11.94
N VAL A 109 -4.72 21.82 13.17
CA VAL A 109 -4.90 22.63 14.37
C VAL A 109 -3.52 23.04 14.87
N CYS A 110 -3.32 24.35 15.05
CA CYS A 110 -2.11 24.94 15.63
C CYS A 110 -2.47 25.53 16.99
N HIS A 111 -1.80 25.07 18.05
CA HIS A 111 -1.83 25.73 19.33
C HIS A 111 -0.56 26.55 19.48
N ALA A 112 -0.72 27.86 19.66
CA ALA A 112 0.37 28.78 19.87
C ALA A 112 0.32 29.35 21.29
N GLU A 113 1.48 29.42 21.93
CA GLU A 113 1.67 30.02 23.25
C GLU A 113 2.93 30.89 23.23
N THR A 114 2.99 31.92 24.07
CA THR A 114 4.22 32.70 24.24
C THR A 114 5.24 31.91 25.06
N PRO A 115 6.54 31.99 24.74
CA PRO A 115 7.58 31.37 25.56
C PRO A 115 7.52 31.85 27.01
N PRO A 116 7.77 30.98 27.99
CA PRO A 116 7.80 31.38 29.39
C PRO A 116 8.86 32.48 29.61
N GLY A 117 8.44 33.62 30.17
CA GLY A 117 9.30 34.79 30.38
C GLY A 117 9.31 35.81 29.24
N ALA A 118 8.55 35.59 28.17
CA ALA A 118 8.20 36.66 27.23
C ALA A 118 7.35 37.74 27.93
N HIS A 119 7.34 38.97 27.38
CA HIS A 119 6.70 40.18 27.92
C HIS A 119 5.48 39.89 28.83
N PHE A 120 5.54 40.33 30.10
CA PHE A 120 4.56 40.01 31.16
C PHE A 120 3.08 40.28 30.81
N GLU A 121 2.81 41.09 29.80
CA GLU A 121 1.44 41.45 29.38
C GLU A 121 0.83 40.46 28.37
N GLU A 122 1.65 39.61 27.74
CA GLU A 122 1.25 38.74 26.62
C GLU A 122 1.29 37.27 27.02
N HIS A 123 0.13 36.75 27.37
CA HIS A 123 -0.03 35.38 27.86
C HIS A 123 -1.26 34.71 27.25
N GLY A 124 -1.38 33.41 27.51
CA GLY A 124 -2.50 32.59 27.07
C GLY A 124 -2.15 31.69 25.88
N ARG A 125 -3.16 30.97 25.41
CA ARG A 125 -3.06 29.94 24.37
C ARG A 125 -4.05 30.24 23.25
N ALA A 126 -3.52 30.61 22.09
CA ALA A 126 -4.29 30.72 20.87
C ALA A 126 -4.41 29.36 20.17
N THR A 127 -5.56 29.09 19.56
CA THR A 127 -5.80 27.90 18.74
C THR A 127 -6.28 28.33 17.37
N GLY A 128 -5.52 27.99 16.33
CA GLY A 128 -5.87 28.20 14.93
C GLY A 128 -6.25 26.89 14.26
N GLU A 129 -7.34 26.88 13.50
CA GLU A 129 -7.82 25.70 12.77
C GLU A 129 -7.96 26.04 11.28
N ILE A 130 -7.40 25.21 10.38
CA ILE A 130 -7.45 25.44 8.93
C ILE A 130 -7.54 24.12 8.16
N GLY A 131 -8.46 24.04 7.20
CA GLY A 131 -8.70 22.85 6.38
C GLY A 131 -10.17 22.77 5.93
N PRO A 132 -10.57 21.65 5.29
CA PRO A 132 -9.75 20.50 4.94
C PRO A 132 -8.76 20.80 3.79
N PHE A 133 -7.62 20.10 3.76
CA PHE A 133 -6.68 20.21 2.63
C PHE A 133 -7.09 19.30 1.47
N GLU A 134 -6.88 19.78 0.26
CA GLU A 134 -7.16 19.08 -0.98
C GLU A 134 -5.87 18.58 -1.63
N LEU A 135 -6.03 17.63 -2.55
CA LEU A 135 -4.94 17.19 -3.41
C LEU A 135 -4.73 18.23 -4.52
N ASP A 136 -3.52 18.77 -4.60
CA ASP A 136 -3.07 19.67 -5.64
C ASP A 136 -3.40 19.13 -7.05
N PRO A 137 -4.00 19.93 -7.94
CA PRO A 137 -4.46 19.45 -9.25
C PRO A 137 -3.37 18.81 -10.12
N ILE A 138 -2.13 19.32 -10.07
CA ILE A 138 -1.01 18.77 -10.84
C ILE A 138 -0.60 17.42 -10.27
N THR A 139 -0.54 17.33 -8.94
CA THR A 139 -0.26 16.08 -8.23
C THR A 139 -1.36 15.04 -8.51
N ARG A 140 -2.63 15.45 -8.51
CA ARG A 140 -3.77 14.60 -8.85
C ARG A 140 -3.66 14.04 -10.27
N LEU A 141 -3.44 14.88 -11.26
CA LEU A 141 -3.28 14.45 -12.66
C LEU A 141 -2.11 13.47 -12.81
N SER A 142 -0.99 13.76 -12.15
CA SER A 142 0.19 12.89 -12.13
C SER A 142 -0.14 11.52 -11.51
N LEU A 143 -0.88 11.51 -10.42
CA LEU A 143 -1.30 10.29 -9.74
C LEU A 143 -2.25 9.46 -10.62
N GLU A 144 -3.24 10.08 -11.26
CA GLU A 144 -4.19 9.42 -12.18
C GLU A 144 -3.47 8.77 -13.37
N ASN A 145 -2.50 9.46 -13.96
CA ASN A 145 -1.67 8.92 -15.05
C ASN A 145 -0.86 7.69 -14.59
N VAL A 146 -0.23 7.77 -13.41
CA VAL A 146 0.60 6.69 -12.88
C VAL A 146 -0.23 5.48 -12.44
N ILE A 147 -1.42 5.70 -11.88
CA ILE A 147 -2.35 4.61 -11.55
C ILE A 147 -2.78 3.89 -12.83
N SER A 148 -3.06 4.65 -13.90
CA SER A 148 -3.45 4.11 -15.20
C SER A 148 -2.34 3.30 -15.88
N SER A 149 -1.07 3.69 -15.71
CA SER A 149 0.08 2.94 -16.22
C SER A 149 0.46 1.71 -15.39
N GLY A 150 -0.15 1.53 -14.21
CA GLY A 150 0.11 0.40 -13.32
C GLY A 150 1.34 0.55 -12.41
N GLY A 151 1.99 1.71 -12.41
CA GLY A 151 3.13 1.99 -11.54
C GLY A 151 4.04 3.10 -12.05
N SER A 152 4.98 3.51 -11.20
CA SER A 152 6.02 4.51 -11.50
C SER A 152 7.33 4.19 -10.78
N ARG A 153 8.40 4.88 -11.20
CA ARG A 153 9.74 4.76 -10.64
C ARG A 153 10.22 6.11 -10.16
N PHE A 154 10.73 6.16 -8.94
CA PHE A 154 11.15 7.39 -8.29
C PHE A 154 12.63 7.30 -7.90
N PRO A 155 13.50 8.17 -8.45
CA PRO A 155 14.86 8.31 -7.93
C PRO A 155 14.81 8.88 -6.50
N VAL A 156 15.59 8.28 -5.60
CA VAL A 156 15.70 8.68 -4.19
C VAL A 156 17.14 8.54 -3.71
N ARG A 157 17.51 9.26 -2.66
CA ARG A 157 18.77 9.09 -1.94
C ARG A 157 18.50 8.36 -0.63
N HIS A 158 19.22 7.29 -0.36
CA HIS A 158 19.16 6.59 0.92
C HIS A 158 20.21 7.13 1.88
N PHE A 159 19.77 7.47 3.08
CA PHE A 159 20.63 7.92 4.17
C PHE A 159 20.37 7.04 5.38
N ARG A 160 21.42 6.63 6.09
CA ARG A 160 21.30 5.97 7.40
C ARG A 160 21.73 6.95 8.45
N GLU A 161 20.94 7.06 9.51
CA GLU A 161 21.22 7.98 10.62
C GLU A 161 22.55 7.62 11.32
N GLU A 162 22.90 6.34 11.34
CA GLU A 162 24.15 5.80 11.89
C GLU A 162 25.38 6.06 10.98
N ASP A 163 25.17 6.29 9.68
CA ASP A 163 26.24 6.43 8.68
C ASP A 163 26.57 7.91 8.40
N ALA A 164 26.73 8.73 9.44
CA ALA A 164 27.01 10.18 9.32
C ALA A 164 28.28 10.53 8.52
N GLY A 165 29.10 9.55 8.10
CA GLY A 165 30.31 9.71 7.29
C GLY A 165 30.27 9.10 5.88
N HIS A 166 29.21 8.38 5.49
CA HIS A 166 29.12 7.80 4.15
C HIS A 166 28.25 8.66 3.21
N PRO A 167 28.65 8.84 1.94
CA PRO A 167 27.83 9.58 0.99
C PRO A 167 26.47 8.88 0.80
N PRO A 168 25.36 9.63 0.67
CA PRO A 168 24.05 9.07 0.39
C PRO A 168 24.10 8.19 -0.86
N ARG A 169 23.43 7.03 -0.81
CA ARG A 169 23.38 6.12 -1.96
C ARG A 169 22.20 6.47 -2.83
N ASP A 170 22.43 6.70 -4.11
CA ASP A 170 21.35 6.85 -5.08
C ASP A 170 20.66 5.50 -5.28
N LEU A 171 19.34 5.49 -5.11
CA LEU A 171 18.45 4.35 -5.24
C LEU A 171 17.23 4.72 -6.09
N GLN A 172 16.46 3.72 -6.50
CA GLN A 172 15.19 3.91 -7.19
C GLN A 172 14.09 3.09 -6.53
N ILE A 173 12.98 3.74 -6.19
CA ILE A 173 11.78 3.06 -5.69
C ILE A 173 10.84 2.81 -6.86
N HIS A 174 10.48 1.55 -7.11
CA HIS A 174 9.49 1.16 -8.10
C HIS A 174 8.20 0.84 -7.35
N VAL A 175 7.18 1.65 -7.55
CA VAL A 175 5.87 1.46 -6.94
C VAL A 175 4.93 0.92 -8.01
N THR A 176 4.46 -0.31 -7.84
CA THR A 176 3.56 -1.00 -8.77
C THR A 176 2.26 -1.37 -8.06
N GLN A 177 1.27 -1.88 -8.81
CA GLN A 177 0.01 -2.36 -8.24
C GLN A 177 0.17 -3.53 -7.25
N ASP A 178 1.23 -4.33 -7.38
CA ASP A 178 1.41 -5.57 -6.60
C ASP A 178 2.47 -5.48 -5.51
N CYS A 179 3.45 -4.59 -5.67
CA CYS A 179 4.56 -4.44 -4.72
C CYS A 179 5.24 -3.07 -4.81
N VAL A 180 6.04 -2.79 -3.79
CA VAL A 180 7.03 -1.72 -3.76
C VAL A 180 8.42 -2.35 -3.79
N LYS A 181 9.27 -1.90 -4.70
CA LYS A 181 10.63 -2.43 -4.87
C LYS A 181 11.65 -1.30 -4.68
N VAL A 182 12.76 -1.59 -4.02
CA VAL A 182 13.91 -0.68 -3.90
C VAL A 182 15.06 -1.29 -4.68
N VAL A 183 15.60 -0.53 -5.64
CA VAL A 183 16.58 -1.02 -6.62
C VAL A 183 17.76 -0.05 -6.71
N HIS A 184 18.98 -0.58 -6.82
CA HIS A 184 20.16 0.22 -7.15
C HIS A 184 20.18 0.61 -8.64
N PRO A 185 20.31 1.90 -9.00
CA PRO A 185 20.50 2.32 -10.38
C PRO A 185 21.90 1.91 -10.86
N GLY A 186 21.99 1.03 -11.86
CA GLY A 186 23.26 0.63 -12.45
C GLY A 186 23.20 -0.71 -13.18
N PRO A 187 24.30 -1.13 -13.83
CA PRO A 187 24.45 -2.47 -14.41
C PRO A 187 24.60 -3.57 -13.33
N GLU A 188 25.03 -3.20 -12.11
CA GLU A 188 25.14 -4.11 -10.95
C GLU A 188 23.79 -4.34 -10.26
N ARG A 189 22.72 -4.58 -11.03
CA ARG A 189 21.37 -4.84 -10.47
C ARG A 189 21.27 -6.14 -9.66
N GLY A 190 22.32 -6.96 -9.67
CA GLY A 190 22.23 -8.39 -9.41
C GLY A 190 21.73 -8.82 -8.03
N ASN A 191 22.09 -8.11 -6.94
CA ASN A 191 22.01 -8.75 -5.60
C ASN A 191 21.31 -7.95 -4.49
N HIS A 192 20.83 -6.73 -4.74
CA HIS A 192 20.29 -5.87 -3.68
C HIS A 192 18.91 -5.29 -4.03
N GLU A 193 18.08 -6.04 -4.76
CA GLU A 193 16.67 -5.70 -4.92
C GLU A 193 15.90 -6.16 -3.68
N VAL A 194 15.21 -5.23 -3.02
CA VAL A 194 14.30 -5.55 -1.93
C VAL A 194 12.87 -5.31 -2.39
N ILE A 195 12.05 -6.35 -2.35
CA ILE A 195 10.66 -6.36 -2.82
C ILE A 195 9.74 -6.55 -1.62
N ALA A 196 8.80 -5.63 -1.45
CA ALA A 196 7.73 -5.71 -0.46
C ALA A 196 6.37 -5.78 -1.15
N HIS A 197 5.67 -6.91 -0.99
CA HIS A 197 4.29 -7.04 -1.45
C HIS A 197 3.33 -6.33 -0.49
N TYR A 198 2.22 -5.80 -1.02
CA TYR A 198 1.18 -5.21 -0.19
C TYR A 198 0.52 -6.29 0.68
N THR A 199 0.60 -6.09 1.99
CA THR A 199 -0.03 -6.88 3.06
C THR A 199 -0.99 -5.97 3.84
N ALA A 200 -1.53 -6.40 4.98
CA ALA A 200 -2.40 -5.55 5.79
C ALA A 200 -1.66 -4.32 6.34
N ASP A 201 -0.44 -4.52 6.84
CA ASP A 201 0.30 -3.49 7.58
C ASP A 201 1.46 -2.87 6.79
N TYR A 202 1.91 -3.54 5.73
CA TYR A 202 3.10 -3.16 4.95
C TYR A 202 2.85 -3.16 3.44
N PRO A 203 3.62 -2.37 2.67
CA PRO A 203 4.61 -1.38 3.11
C PRO A 203 3.95 -0.11 3.66
N LYS A 204 4.59 0.50 4.66
CA LYS A 204 4.12 1.72 5.32
C LYS A 204 5.07 2.88 5.04
N VAL A 205 4.51 4.04 4.70
CA VAL A 205 5.25 5.27 4.41
C VAL A 205 4.97 6.30 5.48
N VAL A 206 6.03 6.73 6.16
CA VAL A 206 5.99 7.76 7.22
C VAL A 206 6.74 8.99 6.73
N LEU A 207 6.03 10.11 6.54
CA LEU A 207 6.62 11.35 6.05
C LEU A 207 7.31 12.10 7.20
N SER A 208 8.46 12.72 6.92
CA SER A 208 9.08 13.62 7.90
C SER A 208 8.26 14.91 8.01
N PRO A 209 7.89 15.36 9.22
CA PRO A 209 7.20 16.63 9.43
C PRO A 209 8.14 17.83 9.37
N ILE A 210 9.46 17.61 9.55
CA ILE A 210 10.48 18.66 9.57
C ILE A 210 11.08 18.85 8.18
N ASP A 211 11.41 17.74 7.51
CA ASP A 211 12.08 17.75 6.22
C ASP A 211 11.12 17.37 5.09
N THR A 212 10.86 18.33 4.21
CA THR A 212 9.86 18.19 3.15
C THR A 212 10.23 17.17 2.06
N CYS A 213 11.48 16.69 2.02
CA CYS A 213 11.94 15.69 1.05
C CYS A 213 12.21 14.33 1.70
N LYS A 214 12.32 14.25 3.02
CA LYS A 214 12.62 12.98 3.72
C LYS A 214 11.36 12.20 4.10
N PHE A 215 11.48 10.88 4.06
CA PHE A 215 10.46 9.94 4.51
C PHE A 215 11.11 8.61 4.90
N ARG A 216 10.37 7.81 5.65
CA ARG A 216 10.72 6.46 6.06
C ARG A 216 9.78 5.46 5.39
N LEU A 217 10.36 4.43 4.78
CA LEU A 217 9.63 3.31 4.18
C LEU A 217 9.88 2.06 5.02
N GLU A 218 8.82 1.59 5.67
CA GLU A 218 8.83 0.36 6.47
C GLU A 218 8.26 -0.77 5.60
N GLN A 219 9.07 -1.81 5.34
CA GLN A 219 8.66 -2.98 4.56
C GLN A 219 8.31 -4.20 5.42
N GLY A 220 8.60 -4.14 6.73
CA GLY A 220 8.26 -5.14 7.74
C GLY A 220 8.51 -4.59 9.14
N GLU A 221 8.32 -5.43 10.16
CA GLU A 221 8.55 -5.08 11.57
C GLU A 221 10.04 -5.00 11.93
N GLU A 222 10.87 -5.77 11.23
CA GLU A 222 12.30 -5.86 11.50
C GLU A 222 13.01 -4.55 11.12
N ALA A 223 13.94 -4.11 11.97
CA ALA A 223 14.64 -2.82 11.81
C ALA A 223 15.47 -2.74 10.52
N ASP A 224 15.92 -3.88 9.98
CA ASP A 224 16.65 -3.97 8.71
C ASP A 224 15.78 -3.74 7.47
N LYS A 225 14.44 -3.78 7.63
CA LYS A 225 13.43 -3.50 6.62
C LYS A 225 12.88 -2.07 6.70
N ILE A 226 13.52 -1.22 7.50
CA ILE A 226 13.18 0.19 7.65
C ILE A 226 14.22 1.02 6.89
N TYR A 227 13.75 1.71 5.85
CA TYR A 227 14.60 2.53 4.99
C TYR A 227 14.30 4.01 5.16
N HIS A 228 15.34 4.82 5.22
CA HIS A 228 15.24 6.28 5.30
C HIS A 228 15.68 6.88 3.97
N PHE A 229 14.75 7.59 3.32
CA PHE A 229 14.93 8.11 1.97
C PHE A 229 14.72 9.62 1.91
N GLU A 230 15.45 10.25 1.00
CA GLU A 230 15.28 11.63 0.57
C GLU A 230 14.85 11.62 -0.90
N ALA A 231 13.65 12.09 -1.18
CA ALA A 231 13.16 12.26 -2.55
C ALA A 231 13.83 13.47 -3.22
N LEU A 232 13.79 13.55 -4.56
CA LEU A 232 14.32 14.71 -5.29
C LEU A 232 13.53 16.00 -5.03
N SER A 233 12.27 15.88 -4.62
CA SER A 233 11.40 17.01 -4.30
C SER A 233 10.28 16.59 -3.36
N ARG A 234 9.68 17.57 -2.66
CA ARG A 234 8.47 17.37 -1.84
C ARG A 234 7.33 16.74 -2.64
N THR A 235 7.09 17.20 -3.86
CA THR A 235 6.07 16.63 -4.74
C THR A 235 6.36 15.15 -5.06
N SER A 236 7.63 14.80 -5.32
CA SER A 236 8.01 13.41 -5.54
C SER A 236 7.82 12.55 -4.29
N ARG A 237 8.17 13.06 -3.09
CA ARG A 237 7.91 12.38 -1.81
C ARG A 237 6.43 12.10 -1.62
N ASP A 238 5.59 13.12 -1.83
CA ASP A 238 4.14 13.01 -1.66
C ASP A 238 3.52 12.06 -2.69
N LEU A 239 3.97 12.07 -3.95
CA LEU A 239 3.54 11.12 -4.97
C LEU A 239 3.89 9.67 -4.61
N ILE A 240 5.09 9.41 -4.07
CA ILE A 240 5.49 8.08 -3.60
C ILE A 240 4.51 7.61 -2.51
N ALA A 241 4.27 8.44 -1.50
CA ALA A 241 3.39 8.10 -0.39
C ALA A 241 1.95 7.85 -0.84
N LEU A 242 1.40 8.74 -1.67
CA LEU A 242 0.05 8.61 -2.21
C LEU A 242 -0.11 7.36 -3.06
N LEU A 243 0.84 7.07 -3.95
CA LEU A 243 0.75 5.93 -4.83
C LEU A 243 0.82 4.60 -4.07
N ILE A 244 1.71 4.50 -3.08
CA ILE A 244 1.79 3.33 -2.18
C ILE A 244 0.45 3.16 -1.46
N ARG A 245 -0.11 4.22 -0.88
CA ARG A 245 -1.42 4.18 -0.19
C ARG A 245 -2.58 3.84 -1.14
N CYS A 246 -2.57 4.32 -2.38
CA CYS A 246 -3.59 4.00 -3.38
C CYS A 246 -3.57 2.51 -3.75
N PHE A 247 -2.40 1.94 -4.04
CA PHE A 247 -2.31 0.51 -4.36
C PHE A 247 -2.51 -0.39 -3.14
N HIS A 248 -2.01 0.03 -1.98
CA HIS A 248 -2.23 -0.65 -0.70
C HIS A 248 -3.72 -0.67 -0.33
N SER A 249 -4.41 0.47 -0.42
CA SER A 249 -5.85 0.55 -0.15
C SER A 249 -6.68 -0.25 -1.15
N ARG A 250 -6.28 -0.35 -2.43
CA ARG A 250 -6.98 -1.21 -3.40
C ARG A 250 -6.93 -2.69 -2.99
N ARG A 251 -5.79 -3.16 -2.50
CA ARG A 251 -5.63 -4.51 -1.94
C ARG A 251 -6.41 -4.67 -0.63
N TYR A 252 -6.37 -3.67 0.24
CA TYR A 252 -7.06 -3.68 1.52
C TYR A 252 -8.59 -3.60 1.37
N VAL A 253 -9.12 -2.78 0.46
CA VAL A 253 -10.56 -2.65 0.20
C VAL A 253 -11.12 -3.93 -0.38
N ALA A 254 -10.40 -4.61 -1.29
CA ALA A 254 -10.79 -5.94 -1.75
C ALA A 254 -10.89 -6.92 -0.57
N THR A 255 -9.92 -6.89 0.34
CA THR A 255 -9.89 -7.75 1.53
C THR A 255 -10.99 -7.37 2.53
N SER A 256 -11.19 -6.08 2.80
CA SER A 256 -12.22 -5.54 3.70
C SER A 256 -13.62 -5.77 3.17
N PHE A 257 -13.83 -5.73 1.86
CA PHE A 257 -15.10 -6.10 1.24
C PHE A 257 -15.41 -7.59 1.42
N ILE A 258 -14.39 -8.44 1.25
CA ILE A 258 -14.50 -9.88 1.54
C ILE A 258 -14.82 -10.10 3.03
N LEU A 259 -14.08 -9.46 3.94
CA LEU A 259 -14.33 -9.57 5.38
C LEU A 259 -15.72 -9.02 5.74
N SER A 260 -16.13 -7.89 5.17
CA SER A 260 -17.46 -7.32 5.38
C SER A 260 -18.56 -8.26 4.91
N ARG A 261 -18.37 -8.97 3.79
CA ARG A 261 -19.29 -10.02 3.34
C ARG A 261 -19.27 -11.22 4.28
N LEU A 262 -18.09 -11.66 4.71
CA LEU A 262 -17.92 -12.81 5.60
C LEU A 262 -18.52 -12.60 6.99
N PHE A 263 -18.47 -11.37 7.48
CA PHE A 263 -18.99 -11.02 8.79
C PHE A 263 -20.41 -10.45 8.73
N GLN A 264 -20.94 -10.10 7.54
CA GLN A 264 -22.34 -9.69 7.42
C GLN A 264 -23.24 -10.85 7.83
N ASN A 265 -24.06 -10.61 8.86
CA ASN A 265 -25.05 -11.59 9.26
C ASN A 265 -26.04 -11.80 8.10
N PRO A 266 -26.16 -13.03 7.54
CA PRO A 266 -27.02 -13.28 6.38
C PRO A 266 -28.50 -12.99 6.67
N ALA A 267 -28.91 -12.96 7.94
CA ALA A 267 -30.26 -12.62 8.34
C ALA A 267 -30.57 -11.11 8.27
N LYS A 268 -29.54 -10.23 8.23
CA LYS A 268 -29.70 -8.76 8.17
C LYS A 268 -28.63 -8.11 7.30
N PRO A 269 -28.77 -8.16 5.96
CA PRO A 269 -27.88 -7.44 5.05
C PRO A 269 -27.88 -5.94 5.38
N GLY A 270 -26.69 -5.34 5.53
CA GLY A 270 -26.54 -3.88 5.65
C GLY A 270 -26.37 -3.30 7.06
N VAL A 271 -26.36 -4.11 8.13
CA VAL A 271 -26.02 -3.63 9.48
C VAL A 271 -24.49 -3.67 9.68
N PRO A 272 -23.81 -2.52 9.89
CA PRO A 272 -22.37 -2.50 10.16
C PRO A 272 -22.04 -3.23 11.47
N LEU A 273 -21.02 -4.09 11.45
CA LEU A 273 -20.59 -4.91 12.59
C LEU A 273 -19.90 -4.15 13.72
N THR A 274 -19.82 -2.83 13.66
CA THR A 274 -19.13 -2.00 14.67
C THR A 274 -19.76 -2.08 16.07
N LYS A 275 -20.85 -2.82 16.25
CA LYS A 275 -21.51 -3.08 17.54
C LYS A 275 -21.48 -4.54 18.00
N MET A 276 -20.63 -5.42 17.45
CA MET A 276 -20.44 -6.74 18.07
C MET A 276 -19.53 -6.63 19.30
N THR A 277 -20.16 -6.32 20.43
CA THR A 277 -19.58 -6.39 21.76
C THR A 277 -19.42 -7.84 22.20
N GLY A 278 -18.18 -8.29 22.40
CA GLY A 278 -17.76 -9.06 23.57
C GLY A 278 -17.98 -10.57 23.59
N ASP A 279 -19.13 -11.12 23.19
CA ASP A 279 -19.43 -12.53 23.50
C ASP A 279 -19.27 -13.50 22.32
N SER A 280 -18.14 -14.21 22.36
CA SER A 280 -17.79 -15.40 21.57
C SER A 280 -17.67 -15.23 20.05
N PHE A 281 -16.49 -14.80 19.61
CA PHE A 281 -16.06 -15.00 18.23
C PHE A 281 -15.91 -16.50 17.96
N ASN A 282 -16.94 -17.12 17.36
CA ASN A 282 -16.93 -18.55 17.06
C ASN A 282 -16.08 -18.81 15.81
N VAL A 283 -14.81 -19.15 16.03
CA VAL A 283 -13.81 -19.46 14.99
C VAL A 283 -14.29 -20.55 14.03
N HIS A 284 -15.05 -21.54 14.51
CA HIS A 284 -15.58 -22.61 13.65
C HIS A 284 -16.61 -22.09 12.66
N TRP A 285 -17.51 -21.20 13.08
CA TRP A 285 -18.48 -20.59 12.18
C TRP A 285 -17.79 -19.74 11.10
N LEU A 286 -16.80 -18.94 11.48
CA LEU A 286 -16.02 -18.16 10.52
C LEU A 286 -15.26 -19.07 9.55
N SER A 287 -14.66 -20.16 10.03
CA SER A 287 -13.95 -21.13 9.18
C SER A 287 -14.90 -21.78 8.17
N GLU A 288 -16.09 -22.20 8.59
CA GLU A 288 -17.09 -22.79 7.69
C GLU A 288 -17.57 -21.79 6.64
N HIS A 289 -17.76 -20.53 7.05
CA HIS A 289 -18.17 -19.46 6.16
C HIS A 289 -17.06 -19.06 5.17
N LEU A 290 -15.80 -19.00 5.62
CA LEU A 290 -14.62 -18.83 4.78
C LEU A 290 -14.51 -19.96 3.76
N SER A 291 -14.71 -21.22 4.16
CA SER A 291 -14.72 -22.35 3.23
C SER A 291 -15.83 -22.23 2.19
N LYS A 292 -17.03 -21.76 2.57
CA LYS A 292 -18.14 -21.54 1.62
C LYS A 292 -17.84 -20.43 0.62
N GLU A 293 -17.35 -19.28 1.07
CA GLU A 293 -16.97 -18.19 0.15
C GLU A 293 -15.76 -18.55 -0.70
N LEU A 294 -14.77 -19.27 -0.16
CA LEU A 294 -13.65 -19.81 -0.94
C LEU A 294 -14.18 -20.71 -2.06
N ASN A 295 -15.04 -21.69 -1.74
CA ASN A 295 -15.66 -22.57 -2.74
C ASN A 295 -16.48 -21.79 -3.79
N ARG A 296 -17.19 -20.73 -3.36
CA ARG A 296 -17.93 -19.86 -4.27
C ARG A 296 -17.00 -19.11 -5.22
N THR A 297 -15.92 -18.52 -4.71
CA THR A 297 -14.93 -17.81 -5.52
C THR A 297 -14.18 -18.75 -6.46
N ALA A 298 -13.87 -19.97 -6.03
CA ALA A 298 -13.32 -21.02 -6.88
C ALA A 298 -14.30 -21.36 -8.03
N GLY A 299 -15.59 -21.52 -7.74
CA GLY A 299 -16.60 -21.76 -8.78
C GLY A 299 -16.78 -20.57 -9.75
N GLN A 300 -16.60 -19.33 -9.29
CA GLN A 300 -16.57 -18.16 -10.17
C GLN A 300 -15.34 -18.14 -11.06
N LEU A 301 -14.18 -18.54 -10.54
CA LEU A 301 -12.94 -18.66 -11.31
C LEU A 301 -13.11 -19.71 -12.42
N ASP A 302 -13.68 -20.87 -12.12
CA ASP A 302 -13.98 -21.91 -13.11
C ASP A 302 -14.92 -21.41 -14.23
N ALA A 303 -15.92 -20.61 -13.87
CA ALA A 303 -16.82 -20.01 -14.84
C ALA A 303 -16.10 -19.00 -15.75
N VAL A 304 -15.23 -18.16 -15.19
CA VAL A 304 -14.40 -17.22 -15.97
C VAL A 304 -13.45 -17.98 -16.89
N ASP A 305 -12.78 -19.03 -16.41
CA ASP A 305 -11.90 -19.87 -17.22
C ASP A 305 -12.64 -20.55 -18.38
N LYS A 306 -13.90 -20.94 -18.16
CA LYS A 306 -14.75 -21.46 -19.25
C LYS A 306 -15.06 -20.38 -20.29
N VAL A 307 -15.38 -19.15 -19.85
CA VAL A 307 -15.61 -18.02 -20.75
C VAL A 307 -14.35 -17.67 -21.54
N VAL A 308 -13.18 -17.64 -20.89
CA VAL A 308 -11.88 -17.37 -21.54
C VAL A 308 -11.59 -18.45 -22.60
N ARG A 309 -11.76 -19.73 -22.26
CA ARG A 309 -11.59 -20.83 -23.23
C ARG A 309 -12.53 -20.71 -24.43
N ASN A 310 -13.81 -20.41 -24.19
CA ASN A 310 -14.79 -20.21 -25.26
C ASN A 310 -14.41 -19.02 -26.16
N ALA A 311 -13.98 -17.90 -25.57
CA ALA A 311 -13.57 -16.72 -26.32
C ALA A 311 -12.29 -16.97 -27.15
N ILE A 312 -11.35 -17.77 -26.64
CA ILE A 312 -10.16 -18.20 -27.39
C ILE A 312 -10.56 -19.04 -28.60
N GLU A 313 -11.50 -19.98 -28.42
CA GLU A 313 -11.97 -20.84 -29.52
C GLU A 313 -12.77 -20.05 -30.56
N GLU A 314 -13.65 -19.14 -30.13
CA GLU A 314 -14.39 -18.24 -31.03
C GLU A 314 -13.43 -17.34 -31.83
N LYS A 315 -12.42 -16.76 -31.15
CA LYS A 315 -11.36 -16.00 -31.84
C LYS A 315 -10.65 -16.85 -32.89
N LYS A 316 -10.33 -18.10 -32.59
CA LYS A 316 -9.69 -19.03 -33.52
C LYS A 316 -10.58 -19.33 -34.72
N GLN A 317 -11.88 -19.55 -34.50
CA GLN A 317 -12.87 -19.76 -35.56
C GLN A 317 -13.01 -18.53 -36.46
N LEU A 318 -13.14 -17.33 -35.88
CA LEU A 318 -13.21 -16.07 -36.62
C LEU A 318 -11.93 -15.82 -37.44
N GLN A 319 -10.76 -16.11 -36.87
CA GLN A 319 -9.50 -16.02 -37.61
C GLN A 319 -9.44 -17.01 -38.78
N ALA A 320 -9.99 -18.22 -38.63
CA ALA A 320 -10.07 -19.20 -39.72
C ALA A 320 -11.01 -18.71 -40.84
N GLN A 321 -12.20 -18.22 -40.49
CA GLN A 321 -13.16 -17.65 -41.45
C GLN A 321 -12.58 -16.44 -42.21
N LEU A 322 -11.88 -15.55 -41.49
CA LEU A 322 -11.22 -14.40 -42.11
C LEU A 322 -10.14 -14.85 -43.10
N ARG A 323 -9.33 -15.85 -42.73
CA ARG A 323 -8.31 -16.42 -43.63
C ARG A 323 -8.94 -17.03 -44.89
N GLU A 324 -9.97 -17.85 -44.74
CA GLU A 324 -10.70 -18.45 -45.87
C GLU A 324 -11.28 -17.39 -46.81
N THR A 325 -11.89 -16.35 -46.24
CA THR A 325 -12.45 -15.21 -46.99
C THR A 325 -11.37 -14.48 -47.78
N ILE A 326 -10.24 -14.16 -47.13
CA ILE A 326 -9.09 -13.51 -47.77
C ILE A 326 -8.55 -14.39 -48.92
N THR A 327 -8.37 -15.69 -48.70
CA THR A 327 -7.92 -16.63 -49.73
C THR A 327 -8.89 -16.66 -50.92
N SER A 328 -10.19 -16.78 -50.69
CA SER A 328 -11.21 -16.78 -51.74
C SER A 328 -11.19 -15.49 -52.57
N TYR A 329 -11.11 -14.32 -51.93
CA TYR A 329 -11.02 -13.04 -52.66
C TYR A 329 -9.70 -12.90 -53.42
N THR A 330 -8.59 -13.37 -52.87
CA THR A 330 -7.28 -13.35 -53.52
C THR A 330 -7.31 -14.19 -54.80
N GLU A 331 -7.89 -15.40 -54.76
CA GLU A 331 -8.05 -16.25 -55.95
C GLU A 331 -8.90 -15.60 -57.05
N VAL A 332 -9.97 -14.89 -56.69
CA VAL A 332 -10.81 -14.17 -57.66
C VAL A 332 -10.03 -13.02 -58.30
N ILE A 333 -9.28 -12.26 -57.50
CA ILE A 333 -8.43 -11.17 -57.99
C ILE A 333 -7.35 -11.71 -58.93
N GLU A 334 -6.71 -12.82 -58.59
CA GLU A 334 -5.70 -13.48 -59.42
C GLU A 334 -6.28 -13.95 -60.75
N LYS A 335 -7.46 -14.59 -60.74
CA LYS A 335 -8.17 -15.01 -61.97
C LYS A 335 -8.51 -13.82 -62.86
N LEU A 336 -8.98 -12.70 -62.29
CA LEU A 336 -9.26 -11.47 -63.05
C LEU A 336 -8.00 -10.86 -63.65
N HIS A 337 -6.89 -10.81 -62.90
CA HIS A 337 -5.61 -10.34 -63.43
C HIS A 337 -5.10 -11.21 -64.58
N GLN A 338 -5.20 -12.54 -64.47
CA GLN A 338 -4.82 -13.46 -65.55
C GLN A 338 -5.67 -13.24 -66.81
N GLN A 339 -7.00 -13.06 -66.67
CA GLN A 339 -7.88 -12.76 -67.80
C GLN A 339 -7.51 -11.45 -68.50
N ILE A 340 -7.21 -10.39 -67.73
CA ILE A 340 -6.77 -9.10 -68.28
C ILE A 340 -5.41 -9.22 -69.00
N ALA A 341 -4.48 -9.99 -68.45
CA ALA A 341 -3.16 -10.20 -69.05
C ALA A 341 -3.27 -10.97 -70.38
N LEU A 342 -4.07 -12.04 -70.43
CA LEU A 342 -4.33 -12.82 -71.64
C LEU A 342 -5.00 -11.98 -72.74
N ALA A 343 -5.93 -11.10 -72.38
CA ALA A 343 -6.61 -10.22 -73.33
C ALA A 343 -5.68 -9.16 -73.97
N LYS A 344 -4.57 -8.80 -73.31
CA LYS A 344 -3.65 -7.74 -73.77
C LYS A 344 -2.50 -8.22 -74.67
N GLY A 345 -2.29 -9.53 -74.83
CA GLY A 345 -1.40 -10.19 -75.80
C GLY A 345 -0.09 -9.46 -76.16
N GLY A 346 1.05 -9.85 -75.54
CA GLY A 346 2.38 -9.36 -75.93
C GLY A 346 3.48 -9.71 -74.93
N PRO A 347 4.76 -9.44 -75.24
CA PRO A 347 5.90 -9.76 -74.37
C PRO A 347 5.83 -9.10 -72.98
N ALA A 348 5.20 -7.93 -72.88
CA ALA A 348 4.92 -7.26 -71.61
C ALA A 348 3.92 -8.04 -70.71
N ALA A 349 2.99 -8.79 -71.31
CA ALA A 349 2.05 -9.63 -70.56
C ALA A 349 2.77 -10.83 -69.90
N THR A 350 3.75 -11.42 -70.58
CA THR A 350 4.60 -12.49 -70.02
C THR A 350 5.42 -12.03 -68.82
N LEU A 351 6.00 -10.83 -68.89
CA LEU A 351 6.75 -10.24 -67.78
C LEU A 351 5.84 -9.90 -66.60
N GLN A 352 4.64 -9.36 -66.86
CA GLN A 352 3.63 -9.15 -65.81
C GLN A 352 3.20 -10.46 -65.15
N LEU A 353 3.06 -11.54 -65.91
CA LEU A 353 2.72 -12.86 -65.37
C LEU A 353 3.85 -13.40 -64.47
N GLN A 354 5.11 -13.32 -64.90
CA GLN A 354 6.25 -13.73 -64.07
C GLN A 354 6.38 -12.91 -62.78
N LEU A 355 6.17 -11.59 -62.84
CA LEU A 355 6.24 -10.72 -61.66
C LEU A 355 5.08 -11.00 -60.70
N HIS A 356 3.91 -11.33 -61.25
CA HIS A 356 2.76 -11.80 -60.49
C HIS A 356 3.05 -13.13 -59.78
N ASP A 357 3.57 -14.13 -60.49
CA ASP A 357 3.91 -15.45 -59.91
C ASP A 357 4.96 -15.32 -58.80
N SER A 358 5.96 -14.45 -58.99
CA SER A 358 6.97 -14.15 -57.97
C SER A 358 6.34 -13.51 -56.72
N ARG A 359 5.37 -12.61 -56.88
CA ARG A 359 4.63 -12.01 -55.75
C ARG A 359 3.72 -13.01 -55.04
N ALA A 360 3.07 -13.90 -55.78
CA ALA A 360 2.26 -14.97 -55.20
C ALA A 360 3.13 -15.92 -54.37
N LEU A 361 4.30 -16.31 -54.89
CA LEU A 361 5.26 -17.15 -54.18
C LEU A 361 5.84 -16.46 -52.94
N HIS A 362 6.16 -15.16 -53.03
CA HIS A 362 6.63 -14.39 -51.87
C HIS A 362 5.56 -14.30 -50.77
N SER A 363 4.31 -14.04 -51.14
CA SER A 363 3.19 -13.96 -50.20
C SER A 363 2.94 -15.30 -49.51
N ARG A 364 3.06 -16.42 -50.24
CA ARG A 364 2.96 -17.77 -49.69
C ARG A 364 4.07 -18.06 -48.67
N LEU A 365 5.33 -17.78 -49.02
CA LEU A 365 6.46 -17.96 -48.10
C LEU A 365 6.33 -17.08 -46.85
N GLN A 366 5.83 -15.86 -46.99
CA GLN A 366 5.59 -14.97 -45.86
C GLN A 366 4.52 -15.54 -44.90
N PHE A 367 3.47 -16.16 -45.44
CA PHE A 367 2.45 -16.83 -44.65
C PHE A 367 3.01 -18.05 -43.91
N GLU A 368 3.79 -18.91 -44.59
CA GLU A 368 4.46 -20.07 -43.98
C GLU A 368 5.43 -19.64 -42.86
N LEU A 369 6.15 -18.51 -43.04
CA LEU A 369 7.02 -17.94 -42.02
C LEU A 369 6.24 -17.43 -40.80
N GLN A 370 5.08 -16.81 -41.03
CA GLN A 370 4.21 -16.35 -39.94
C GLN A 370 3.58 -17.53 -39.18
N GLU A 371 3.17 -18.58 -39.89
CA GLU A 371 2.62 -19.81 -39.29
C GLU A 371 3.68 -20.53 -38.43
N THR A 372 4.90 -20.67 -38.94
CA THR A 372 6.01 -21.28 -38.18
C THR A 372 6.37 -20.46 -36.94
N ARG A 373 6.37 -19.12 -37.02
CA ARG A 373 6.52 -18.25 -35.84
C ARG A 373 5.42 -18.45 -34.81
N GLN A 374 4.18 -18.57 -35.27
CA GLN A 374 3.04 -18.80 -34.37
C GLN A 374 3.16 -20.17 -33.68
N ARG A 375 3.50 -21.24 -34.42
CA ARG A 375 3.73 -22.57 -33.84
C ARG A 375 4.88 -22.56 -32.82
N LEU A 376 5.98 -21.87 -33.12
CA LEU A 376 7.09 -21.71 -32.19
C LEU A 376 6.66 -20.99 -30.89
N GLN A 377 5.81 -19.97 -31.01
CA GLN A 377 5.29 -19.24 -29.86
C GLN A 377 4.33 -20.11 -29.03
N GLU A 378 3.48 -20.91 -29.68
CA GLU A 378 2.59 -21.88 -29.02
C GLU A 378 3.39 -22.97 -28.28
N GLU A 379 4.45 -23.50 -28.89
CA GLU A 379 5.36 -24.46 -28.24
C GLU A 379 6.09 -23.82 -27.06
N GLN A 380 6.61 -22.59 -27.19
CA GLN A 380 7.22 -21.87 -26.07
C GLN A 380 6.24 -21.66 -24.92
N GLN A 381 4.98 -21.36 -25.24
CA GLN A 381 3.93 -21.17 -24.26
C GLN A 381 3.55 -22.49 -23.56
N GLN A 382 3.47 -23.60 -24.31
CA GLN A 382 3.27 -24.93 -23.72
C GLN A 382 4.42 -25.34 -22.79
N VAL A 383 5.67 -25.07 -23.18
CA VAL A 383 6.85 -25.35 -22.34
C VAL A 383 6.80 -24.50 -21.05
N THR A 384 6.41 -23.23 -21.13
CA THR A 384 6.30 -22.38 -19.92
C THR A 384 5.18 -22.83 -19.00
N VAL A 385 4.03 -23.27 -19.53
CA VAL A 385 2.94 -23.83 -18.71
C VAL A 385 3.37 -25.16 -18.08
N GLY A 386 4.05 -26.03 -18.82
CA GLY A 386 4.56 -27.31 -18.31
C GLY A 386 5.57 -27.12 -17.17
N LEU A 387 6.54 -26.23 -17.34
CA LEU A 387 7.51 -25.88 -16.30
C LEU A 387 6.84 -25.23 -15.09
N GLY A 388 5.77 -24.46 -15.30
CA GLY A 388 4.96 -23.88 -14.23
C GLY A 388 4.27 -24.95 -13.38
N ALA A 389 3.64 -25.94 -14.02
CA ALA A 389 2.98 -27.05 -13.32
C ALA A 389 3.98 -27.92 -12.55
N GLU A 390 5.16 -28.18 -13.12
CA GLU A 390 6.23 -28.91 -12.42
C GLU A 390 6.78 -28.11 -11.23
N ALA A 391 6.98 -26.81 -11.39
CA ALA A 391 7.41 -25.93 -10.29
C ALA A 391 6.36 -25.85 -9.17
N GLU A 392 5.07 -25.89 -9.49
CA GLU A 392 3.99 -25.89 -8.51
C GLU A 392 3.89 -27.23 -7.77
N ALA A 393 4.09 -28.37 -8.46
CA ALA A 393 4.20 -29.68 -7.84
C ALA A 393 5.38 -29.75 -6.86
N LEU A 394 6.56 -29.26 -7.26
CA LEU A 394 7.74 -29.20 -6.39
C LEU A 394 7.52 -28.26 -5.20
N ARG A 395 6.84 -27.13 -5.38
CA ARG A 395 6.48 -26.23 -4.27
C ARG A 395 5.55 -26.90 -3.27
N SER A 396 4.58 -27.68 -3.74
CA SER A 396 3.68 -28.46 -2.89
C SER A 396 4.46 -29.51 -2.09
N GLU A 397 5.37 -30.23 -2.73
CA GLU A 397 6.24 -31.22 -2.07
C GLU A 397 7.15 -30.58 -1.00
N ILE A 398 7.78 -29.45 -1.32
CA ILE A 398 8.56 -28.66 -0.35
C ILE A 398 7.67 -28.22 0.83
N GLY A 399 6.43 -27.84 0.57
CA GLY A 399 5.45 -27.51 1.61
C GLY A 399 5.18 -28.70 2.55
N GLN A 400 4.95 -29.89 1.99
CA GLN A 400 4.74 -31.12 2.75
C GLN A 400 5.97 -31.49 3.59
N LEU A 401 7.17 -31.41 3.00
CA LEU A 401 8.43 -31.66 3.70
C LEU A 401 8.66 -30.67 4.85
N ARG A 402 8.40 -29.37 4.62
CA ARG A 402 8.48 -28.36 5.68
C ARG A 402 7.49 -28.60 6.81
N ALA A 403 6.25 -28.99 6.48
CA ALA A 403 5.25 -29.36 7.49
C ALA A 403 5.70 -30.59 8.30
N GLY A 404 6.28 -31.61 7.64
CA GLY A 404 6.87 -32.78 8.30
C GLY A 404 8.03 -32.42 9.24
N ILE A 405 8.96 -31.57 8.79
CA ILE A 405 10.06 -31.05 9.62
C ILE A 405 9.52 -30.24 10.81
N GLY A 406 8.49 -29.42 10.59
CA GLY A 406 7.81 -28.68 11.65
C GLY A 406 7.19 -29.59 12.70
N ALA A 407 6.52 -30.66 12.29
CA ALA A 407 5.95 -31.66 13.19
C ALA A 407 7.03 -32.37 14.02
N LEU A 408 8.16 -32.73 13.40
CA LEU A 408 9.30 -33.34 14.08
C LEU A 408 10.00 -32.37 15.06
N SER A 409 10.16 -31.11 14.68
CA SER A 409 10.75 -30.05 15.50
C SER A 409 9.85 -29.65 16.68
N GLY A 410 8.52 -29.67 16.50
CA GLY A 410 7.54 -29.46 17.56
C GLY A 410 7.67 -30.46 18.70
N GLY A 411 8.06 -31.71 18.39
CA GLY A 411 8.38 -32.73 19.39
C GLY A 411 9.56 -32.36 20.28
N ALA A 412 10.61 -31.74 19.72
CA ALA A 412 11.78 -31.28 20.49
C ALA A 412 11.44 -30.11 21.42
N SER A 413 10.60 -29.18 20.98
CA SER A 413 10.13 -28.06 21.81
C SER A 413 9.22 -28.52 22.96
N GLN A 414 8.35 -29.51 22.74
CA GLN A 414 7.56 -30.10 23.82
C GLN A 414 8.42 -30.89 24.83
N SER A 415 9.47 -31.58 24.35
CA SER A 415 10.44 -32.26 25.21
C SER A 415 11.21 -31.25 26.10
N ASN A 416 11.67 -30.13 25.52
CA ASN A 416 12.35 -29.07 26.28
C ASN A 416 11.42 -28.41 27.31
N LYS A 417 10.13 -28.19 27.00
CA LYS A 417 9.17 -27.69 27.98
C LYS A 417 9.01 -28.66 29.17
N ARG A 418 8.91 -29.97 28.90
CA ARG A 418 8.83 -31.01 29.95
C ARG A 418 10.10 -31.06 30.81
N ASN A 419 11.27 -30.88 30.20
CA ASN A 419 12.53 -30.84 30.93
C ASN A 419 12.63 -29.58 31.81
N ASN A 420 12.22 -28.42 31.31
CA ASN A 420 12.20 -27.19 32.09
C ASN A 420 11.24 -27.28 33.28
N THR A 421 10.03 -27.82 33.10
CA THR A 421 9.09 -28.02 34.23
C THR A 421 9.67 -28.96 35.28
N ARG A 422 10.40 -30.01 34.87
CA ARG A 422 11.06 -30.93 35.79
C ARG A 422 12.23 -30.27 36.56
N VAL A 423 12.98 -29.39 35.91
CA VAL A 423 14.07 -28.64 36.55
C VAL A 423 13.51 -27.65 37.59
N GLU A 424 12.41 -26.97 37.26
CA GLU A 424 11.71 -26.07 38.19
C GLU A 424 11.22 -26.82 39.44
N GLU A 425 10.64 -28.00 39.25
CA GLU A 425 10.14 -28.86 40.33
C GLU A 425 11.28 -29.36 41.23
N LEU A 426 12.41 -29.79 40.65
CA LEU A 426 13.60 -30.16 41.41
C LEU A 426 14.18 -28.99 42.21
N ARG A 427 14.12 -27.76 41.67
CA ARG A 427 14.56 -26.55 42.38
C ARG A 427 13.66 -26.26 43.58
N ARG A 428 12.35 -26.38 43.42
CA ARG A 428 11.37 -26.23 44.50
C ARG A 428 11.61 -27.26 45.61
N LEU A 429 11.74 -28.53 45.25
CA LEU A 429 12.01 -29.61 46.22
C LEU A 429 13.33 -29.38 46.97
N ARG A 430 14.36 -28.86 46.31
CA ARG A 430 15.63 -28.54 46.97
C ARG A 430 15.47 -27.43 48.01
N ASN A 431 14.73 -26.37 47.67
CA ASN A 431 14.44 -25.30 48.63
C ASN A 431 13.62 -25.82 49.82
N ASP A 432 12.64 -26.68 49.59
CA ASP A 432 11.83 -27.28 50.67
C ASP A 432 12.69 -28.14 51.60
N VAL A 433 13.64 -28.91 51.06
CA VAL A 433 14.62 -29.68 51.85
C VAL A 433 15.52 -28.76 52.68
N ASP A 434 15.98 -27.65 52.11
CA ASP A 434 16.81 -26.68 52.83
C ASP A 434 16.02 -26.04 54.00
N VAL A 435 14.76 -25.68 53.81
CA VAL A 435 13.89 -25.15 54.88
C VAL A 435 13.70 -26.18 56.00
N LEU A 436 13.41 -27.44 55.65
CA LEU A 436 13.24 -28.52 56.62
C LEU A 436 14.54 -28.79 57.41
N ASN A 437 15.70 -28.66 56.79
CA ASN A 437 16.99 -28.78 57.49
C ASN A 437 17.19 -27.64 58.50
N HIS A 438 16.85 -26.40 58.15
CA HIS A 438 16.93 -25.27 59.09
C HIS A 438 15.98 -25.45 60.28
N GLU A 439 14.75 -25.93 60.04
CA GLU A 439 13.80 -26.25 61.10
C GLU A 439 14.33 -27.35 62.02
N LYS A 440 14.89 -28.41 61.44
CA LYS A 440 15.54 -29.50 62.19
C LYS A 440 16.67 -28.98 63.07
N GLU A 441 17.58 -28.17 62.52
CA GLU A 441 18.69 -27.56 63.29
C GLU A 441 18.18 -26.62 64.40
N GLY A 442 17.05 -25.95 64.17
CA GLY A 442 16.37 -25.15 65.19
C GLY A 442 15.85 -26.02 66.34
N LEU A 443 15.16 -27.11 66.02
CA LEU A 443 14.64 -28.06 66.99
C LEU A 443 15.75 -28.76 67.79
N GLU A 444 16.85 -29.14 67.14
CA GLU A 444 18.02 -29.72 67.81
C GLU A 444 18.64 -28.74 68.81
N ARG A 445 18.74 -27.44 68.47
CA ARG A 445 19.20 -26.40 69.38
C ARG A 445 18.26 -26.23 70.59
N CYS A 446 16.95 -26.19 70.35
CA CYS A 446 15.96 -26.12 71.42
C CYS A 446 16.02 -27.35 72.34
N ALA A 447 16.19 -28.55 71.78
CA ALA A 447 16.33 -29.78 72.55
C ALA A 447 17.58 -29.77 73.43
N GLN A 448 18.74 -29.37 72.87
CA GLN A 448 19.98 -29.24 73.63
C GLN A 448 19.86 -28.21 74.77
N GLN A 449 19.16 -27.11 74.54
CA GLN A 449 18.95 -26.09 75.57
C GLN A 449 18.03 -26.59 76.68
N ALA A 450 16.93 -27.25 76.33
CA ALA A 450 16.04 -27.89 77.31
C ALA A 450 16.74 -28.97 78.14
N GLU A 451 17.71 -29.68 77.55
CA GLU A 451 18.52 -30.67 78.27
C GLU A 451 19.53 -30.03 79.22
N ARG A 452 20.13 -28.88 78.86
CA ARG A 452 20.94 -28.08 79.78
C ARG A 452 20.12 -27.53 80.95
N GLU A 453 18.93 -27.00 80.67
CA GLU A 453 18.00 -26.50 81.70
C GLU A 453 17.53 -27.58 82.67
N LYS A 454 17.53 -28.86 82.26
CA LYS A 454 17.23 -30.00 83.16
C LYS A 454 18.41 -30.43 84.03
N GLN A 455 19.64 -30.07 83.65
CA GLN A 455 20.86 -30.43 84.39
C GLN A 455 21.21 -29.39 85.47
N GLU A 456 20.75 -28.15 85.29
CA GLU A 456 20.74 -27.08 86.32
C GLU A 456 19.60 -27.30 87.32
#